data_AF-A0A2K2V5D0-F1
#
_entry.id   AF-A0A2K2V5D0-F1
#
_cell.length_a   1.000
_cell.length_b   1.000
_cell.length_c   1.000
_cell.angle_alpha   90.00
_cell.angle_beta   90.00
_cell.angle_gamma   90.00
#
_symmetry.space_group_name_H-M   'P 1'
#
loop_
_entity.id
_entity.type
_entity.pdbx_description
1 polymer ?
#
loop_
_entity_poly.entity_id
_entity_poly.type
_entity_poly.pdbx_seq_one_letter_code
_entity_poly.pdbx_strand_id
1 'polypeptide(L)'
;MRTKDVALSAVSGALYAVIGIYTYFGITFYGVRFWPAVVIPGIFSALYGGLVGGIGAAIGIFISDVMTHGNAFLSIAVGVPANFLCFYLIGLLTDKFKLKELMPARRRKAFLIWILASSAGLAMGSMVIGIGLTLWSQQFPMPFQHEVHPISLEAGLIIALWTFVSEFPFLWFLVPPVLEVARRVA
;
A
#
# COMPACT_ATOMS: atom_id res chain seq x y z
N MET A 1 -0.76 14.37 -15.51
CA MET A 1 -1.88 13.41 -15.40
C MET A 1 -2.99 13.85 -16.34
N ARG A 2 -3.67 12.90 -16.98
CA ARG A 2 -4.86 13.12 -17.82
C ARG A 2 -6.12 12.91 -16.98
N THR A 3 -7.27 13.38 -17.46
CA THR A 3 -8.58 13.21 -16.79
C THR A 3 -8.89 11.75 -16.46
N LYS A 4 -8.56 10.82 -17.37
CA LYS A 4 -8.72 9.38 -17.12
C LYS A 4 -7.86 8.87 -15.96
N ASP A 5 -6.67 9.43 -15.77
CA ASP A 5 -5.76 9.01 -14.70
C ASP A 5 -6.33 9.46 -13.34
N VAL A 6 -6.96 10.63 -13.28
CA VAL A 6 -7.70 11.12 -12.10
C VAL A 6 -8.88 10.19 -11.77
N ALA A 7 -9.70 9.85 -12.76
CA ALA A 7 -10.83 8.94 -12.57
C ALA A 7 -10.38 7.56 -12.08
N LEU A 8 -9.30 7.01 -12.64
CA LEU A 8 -8.73 5.74 -12.20
C LEU A 8 -8.17 5.82 -10.77
N SER A 9 -7.54 6.93 -10.37
CA SER A 9 -7.11 7.12 -8.98
C SER A 9 -8.30 7.15 -8.02
N ALA A 10 -9.39 7.82 -8.40
CA ALA A 10 -10.60 7.87 -7.57
C ALA A 10 -11.26 6.49 -7.42
N VAL A 11 -11.37 5.72 -8.51
CA VAL A 11 -11.88 4.34 -8.48
C VAL A 11 -10.97 3.45 -7.63
N SER A 12 -9.64 3.54 -7.81
CA SER A 12 -8.66 2.82 -7.00
C SER A 12 -8.83 3.12 -5.50
N GLY A 13 -8.94 4.40 -5.14
CA GLY A 13 -9.12 4.82 -3.75
C GLY A 13 -10.43 4.36 -3.14
N ALA A 14 -11.53 4.45 -3.89
CA ALA A 14 -12.83 3.95 -3.44
C ALA A 14 -12.83 2.43 -3.23
N LEU A 15 -12.29 1.67 -4.19
CA LEU A 15 -12.17 0.22 -4.06
C LEU A 15 -11.24 -0.17 -2.91
N TYR A 16 -10.11 0.52 -2.76
CA TYR A 16 -9.16 0.25 -1.69
C TYR A 16 -9.77 0.50 -0.30
N ALA A 17 -10.51 1.60 -0.13
CA ALA A 17 -11.23 1.89 1.10
C ALA A 17 -12.30 0.84 1.40
N VAL A 18 -13.17 0.55 0.43
CA VAL A 18 -14.29 -0.39 0.60
C VAL A 18 -13.77 -1.79 0.92
N ILE A 19 -12.88 -2.33 0.08
CA ILE A 19 -12.30 -3.66 0.32
C ILE A 19 -11.51 -3.68 1.63
N GLY A 20 -10.78 -2.62 1.94
CA GLY A 20 -10.08 -2.45 3.21
C GLY A 20 -11.00 -2.61 4.42
N ILE A 21 -12.13 -1.90 4.43
CA ILE A 21 -13.12 -1.97 5.53
C ILE A 21 -13.70 -3.39 5.63
N TYR A 22 -14.08 -4.02 4.51
CA TYR A 22 -14.68 -5.36 4.52
C TYR A 22 -13.69 -6.49 4.84
N THR A 23 -12.40 -6.26 4.62
CA THR A 23 -11.33 -7.24 4.90
C THR A 23 -10.55 -6.89 6.17
N TYR A 24 -11.05 -5.94 6.96
CA TYR A 24 -10.51 -5.63 8.27
C TYR A 24 -10.98 -6.68 9.30
N PHE A 25 -10.13 -7.67 9.56
CA PHE A 25 -10.43 -8.76 10.51
C PHE A 25 -10.15 -8.40 11.98
N GLY A 26 -9.91 -7.12 12.31
CA GLY A 26 -9.52 -6.71 13.66
C GLY A 26 -8.07 -7.06 14.05
N ILE A 27 -7.31 -7.72 13.17
CA ILE A 27 -5.93 -8.13 13.43
C ILE A 27 -5.03 -6.90 13.29
N THR A 28 -4.37 -6.51 14.39
CA THR A 28 -3.44 -5.37 14.43
C THR A 28 -2.21 -5.69 15.27
N PHE A 29 -1.11 -5.00 14.98
CA PHE A 29 0.14 -5.06 15.74
C PHE A 29 0.63 -3.62 15.95
N TYR A 30 0.70 -3.17 17.21
CA TYR A 30 0.98 -1.77 17.58
C TYR A 30 0.14 -0.75 16.78
N GLY A 31 -1.14 -1.05 16.57
CA GLY A 31 -2.07 -0.19 15.84
C GLY A 31 -1.97 -0.29 14.30
N VAL A 32 -0.98 -1.00 13.75
CA VAL A 32 -0.91 -1.28 12.31
C VAL A 32 -1.70 -2.53 11.96
N ARG A 33 -2.59 -2.40 10.98
CA ARG A 33 -3.56 -3.44 10.61
C ARG A 33 -2.94 -4.47 9.67
N PHE A 34 -3.42 -5.72 9.76
CA PHE A 34 -3.26 -6.69 8.67
C PHE A 34 -4.09 -6.24 7.46
N TRP A 35 -3.46 -6.01 6.31
CA TRP A 35 -4.10 -5.25 5.24
C TRP A 35 -4.06 -5.93 3.86
N PRO A 36 -4.92 -6.94 3.61
CA PRO A 36 -4.96 -7.63 2.31
C PRO A 36 -5.40 -6.73 1.14
N ALA A 37 -6.08 -5.61 1.45
CA ALA A 37 -6.61 -4.69 0.45
C ALA A 37 -5.53 -3.99 -0.40
N VAL A 38 -4.25 -4.05 0.00
CA VAL A 38 -3.09 -3.56 -0.77
C VAL A 38 -3.03 -4.08 -2.20
N VAL A 39 -3.68 -5.23 -2.46
CA VAL A 39 -3.84 -5.79 -3.81
C VAL A 39 -4.45 -4.77 -4.78
N ILE A 40 -5.41 -3.94 -4.34
CA ILE A 40 -6.12 -2.98 -5.18
C ILE A 40 -5.18 -1.91 -5.74
N PRO A 41 -4.56 -1.04 -4.92
CA PRO A 41 -3.63 -0.06 -5.44
C PRO A 41 -2.41 -0.70 -6.13
N GLY A 42 -2.00 -1.91 -5.73
CA GLY A 42 -0.98 -2.70 -6.43
C GLY A 42 -1.33 -2.98 -7.90
N ILE A 43 -2.57 -3.41 -8.17
CA ILE A 43 -3.08 -3.61 -9.54
C ILE A 43 -3.08 -2.29 -10.32
N PHE A 44 -3.60 -1.22 -9.72
CA PHE A 44 -3.69 0.09 -10.39
C PHE A 44 -2.30 0.70 -10.67
N SER A 45 -1.35 0.56 -9.75
CA SER A 45 0.05 0.92 -9.97
C SER A 45 0.64 0.19 -11.16
N ALA A 46 0.39 -1.12 -11.25
CA ALA A 46 0.96 -1.95 -12.31
C ALA A 46 0.34 -1.71 -13.69
N LEU A 47 -0.96 -1.41 -13.75
CA LEU A 47 -1.67 -1.16 -15.00
C LEU A 47 -1.52 0.28 -15.49
N TYR A 48 -1.67 1.24 -14.58
CA TYR A 48 -1.85 2.65 -14.95
C TYR A 48 -0.71 3.57 -14.49
N GLY A 49 0.29 3.02 -13.79
CA GLY A 49 1.52 3.71 -13.41
C GLY A 49 1.49 4.26 -11.99
N GLY A 50 2.65 4.75 -11.55
CA GLY A 50 2.90 5.13 -10.15
C GLY A 50 1.93 6.18 -9.60
N LEU A 51 1.64 7.25 -10.35
CA LEU A 51 0.75 8.31 -9.87
C LEU A 51 -0.68 7.82 -9.64
N VAL A 52 -1.19 6.94 -10.50
CA VAL A 52 -2.56 6.44 -10.39
C VAL A 52 -2.71 5.56 -9.14
N GLY A 53 -1.82 4.59 -8.98
CA GLY A 53 -1.84 3.71 -7.82
C GLY A 53 -1.47 4.44 -6.52
N GLY A 54 -0.49 5.34 -6.54
CA GLY A 54 -0.07 6.13 -5.38
C GLY A 54 -1.18 7.06 -4.85
N ILE A 55 -1.82 7.83 -5.73
CA ILE A 55 -2.93 8.72 -5.32
C ILE A 55 -4.14 7.88 -4.87
N GLY A 56 -4.47 6.81 -5.59
CA GLY A 56 -5.54 5.91 -5.18
C GLY A 56 -5.30 5.31 -3.79
N ALA A 57 -4.07 4.86 -3.52
CA ALA A 57 -3.69 4.34 -2.22
C ALA A 57 -3.77 5.38 -1.11
N ALA A 58 -3.30 6.61 -1.37
CA ALA A 58 -3.41 7.73 -0.44
C ALA A 58 -4.86 8.05 -0.06
N ILE A 59 -5.76 8.12 -1.05
CA ILE A 59 -7.18 8.37 -0.81
C ILE A 59 -7.81 7.21 -0.03
N GLY A 60 -7.57 5.97 -0.48
CA GLY A 60 -8.22 4.81 0.12
C GLY A 60 -7.76 4.54 1.54
N ILE A 61 -6.47 4.68 1.83
CA ILE A 61 -5.97 4.51 3.20
C ILE A 61 -6.51 5.60 4.12
N PHE A 62 -6.58 6.85 3.65
CA PHE A 62 -7.11 7.96 4.45
C PHE A 62 -8.55 7.70 4.90
N ILE A 63 -9.42 7.32 3.95
CA ILE A 63 -10.81 6.98 4.25
C ILE A 63 -10.86 5.80 5.23
N SER A 64 -10.08 4.76 4.97
CA SER A 64 -10.06 3.57 5.81
C SER A 64 -9.57 3.84 7.24
N ASP A 65 -8.53 4.65 7.40
CA ASP A 65 -7.95 5.03 8.69
C ASP A 65 -8.95 5.83 9.53
N VAL A 66 -9.59 6.82 8.91
CA VAL A 66 -10.65 7.61 9.56
C VAL A 66 -11.82 6.71 9.98
N MET A 67 -12.20 5.74 9.15
CA MET A 67 -13.32 4.83 9.46
C MET A 67 -12.99 3.74 10.48
N THR A 68 -11.72 3.38 10.67
CA THR A 68 -11.33 2.25 11.56
C THR A 68 -10.79 2.71 12.91
N HIS A 69 -9.85 3.66 12.93
CA HIS A 69 -9.24 4.14 14.17
C HIS A 69 -9.52 5.64 14.44
N GLY A 70 -10.27 6.31 13.57
CA GLY A 70 -10.81 7.65 13.83
C GLY A 70 -9.81 8.80 13.78
N ASN A 71 -8.53 8.55 13.48
CA ASN A 71 -7.47 9.55 13.58
C ASN A 71 -7.01 10.02 12.19
N ALA A 72 -7.71 11.03 11.66
CA ALA A 72 -7.40 11.65 10.37
C ALA A 72 -5.98 12.26 10.35
N PHE A 73 -5.55 12.86 11.46
CA PHE A 73 -4.25 13.53 11.53
C PHE A 73 -3.09 12.54 11.45
N LEU A 74 -3.20 11.39 12.14
CA LEU A 74 -2.24 10.30 12.03
C LEU A 74 -2.16 9.76 10.60
N SER A 75 -3.31 9.59 9.94
CA SER A 75 -3.33 9.10 8.57
C SER A 75 -2.60 10.06 7.62
N ILE A 76 -2.87 11.36 7.70
CA ILE A 76 -2.18 12.37 6.86
C ILE A 76 -0.67 12.39 7.17
N ALA A 77 -0.28 12.25 8.43
CA ALA A 77 1.11 12.31 8.84
C ALA A 77 1.92 11.06 8.44
N VAL A 78 1.31 9.87 8.49
CA VAL A 78 2.04 8.59 8.34
C VAL A 78 1.41 7.68 7.28
N GLY A 79 0.12 7.37 7.41
CA GLY A 79 -0.56 6.38 6.54
C GLY A 79 -0.58 6.77 5.06
N VAL A 80 -1.03 7.99 4.77
CA VAL A 80 -1.12 8.60 3.44
C VAL A 80 0.24 8.66 2.73
N PRO A 81 1.30 9.28 3.32
CA PRO A 81 2.59 9.36 2.65
C PRO A 81 3.22 7.98 2.43
N ALA A 82 3.08 7.05 3.40
CA ALA A 82 3.58 5.70 3.26
C ALA A 82 2.93 4.93 2.09
N ASN A 83 1.60 4.96 2.02
CA ASN A 83 0.84 4.31 0.95
C ASN A 83 1.15 4.96 -0.40
N PHE A 84 1.15 6.30 -0.47
CA PHE A 84 1.51 7.00 -1.71
C PHE A 84 2.87 6.56 -2.22
N LEU A 85 3.91 6.62 -1.39
CA LEU A 85 5.28 6.28 -1.79
C LEU A 85 5.43 4.81 -2.17
N CYS A 86 4.81 3.90 -1.41
CA CYS A 86 4.77 2.47 -1.73
C CYS A 86 4.28 2.25 -3.15
N PHE A 87 3.02 2.63 -3.42
CA PHE A 87 2.37 2.30 -4.69
C PHE A 87 2.88 3.15 -5.85
N TYR A 88 3.33 4.37 -5.59
CA TYR A 88 4.06 5.17 -6.57
C TYR A 88 5.34 4.48 -7.04
N LEU A 89 6.15 3.97 -6.10
CA LEU A 89 7.38 3.26 -6.42
C LEU A 89 7.12 1.94 -7.15
N ILE A 90 6.11 1.16 -6.72
CA ILE A 90 5.70 -0.06 -7.42
C ILE A 90 5.41 0.23 -8.89
N GLY A 91 4.59 1.25 -9.17
CA GLY A 91 4.24 1.63 -10.54
C GLY A 91 5.44 2.14 -11.34
N LEU A 92 6.29 2.99 -10.74
CA LEU A 92 7.52 3.47 -11.37
C LEU A 92 8.46 2.33 -11.78
N LEU A 93 8.71 1.38 -10.88
CA LEU A 93 9.58 0.23 -11.15
C LEU A 93 8.97 -0.69 -12.19
N THR A 94 7.65 -0.90 -12.13
CA THR A 94 6.91 -1.70 -13.11
C THR A 94 7.04 -1.13 -14.53
N ASP A 95 6.91 0.19 -14.68
CA ASP A 95 7.07 0.88 -15.95
C ASP A 95 8.55 0.91 -16.39
N LYS A 96 9.49 1.18 -15.48
CA LYS A 96 10.95 1.21 -15.75
C LYS A 96 11.46 -0.13 -16.29
N PHE A 97 11.00 -1.24 -15.71
CA PHE A 97 11.38 -2.59 -16.15
C PHE A 97 10.47 -3.15 -17.24
N LYS A 98 9.57 -2.34 -17.79
CA LYS A 98 8.67 -2.70 -18.90
C LYS A 98 7.91 -3.99 -18.64
N LEU A 99 7.42 -4.18 -17.40
CA LEU A 99 6.70 -5.39 -17.02
C LEU A 99 5.49 -5.66 -17.93
N LYS A 100 4.88 -4.59 -18.43
CA LYS A 100 3.78 -4.64 -19.41
C LYS A 100 4.13 -5.45 -20.65
N GLU A 101 5.32 -5.23 -21.19
CA GLU A 101 5.84 -5.92 -22.37
C GLU A 101 6.27 -7.37 -22.07
N LEU A 102 6.70 -7.65 -20.83
CA LEU A 102 7.28 -8.95 -20.46
C LEU A 102 6.27 -10.04 -20.09
N MET A 103 5.11 -9.69 -19.52
CA MET A 103 4.14 -10.69 -19.05
C MET A 103 3.57 -11.60 -20.15
N PRO A 104 3.31 -11.16 -21.40
CA PRO A 104 2.86 -12.08 -22.46
C PRO A 104 3.97 -12.97 -23.03
N ALA A 105 5.25 -12.56 -22.96
CA ALA A 105 6.36 -13.26 -23.63
C ALA A 105 7.27 -14.08 -22.69
N ARG A 106 7.42 -13.68 -21.42
CA ARG A 106 8.41 -14.25 -20.48
C ARG A 106 7.87 -14.28 -19.04
N ARG A 107 6.87 -15.13 -18.80
CA ARG A 107 6.11 -15.25 -17.54
C ARG A 107 6.99 -15.29 -16.28
N ARG A 108 8.06 -16.11 -16.26
CA ARG A 108 8.98 -16.21 -15.11
C ARG A 108 9.74 -14.91 -14.83
N LYS A 109 10.29 -14.26 -15.86
CA LYS A 109 11.05 -13.01 -15.70
C LYS A 109 10.13 -11.87 -15.24
N ALA A 110 8.93 -11.79 -15.81
CA ALA A 110 7.93 -10.82 -15.40
C ALA A 110 7.54 -11.00 -13.93
N PHE A 111 7.29 -12.24 -13.51
CA PHE A 111 6.98 -12.55 -12.11
C PHE A 111 8.09 -12.14 -11.14
N LEU A 112 9.36 -12.41 -11.48
CA LEU A 112 10.50 -11.99 -10.66
C LEU A 112 10.63 -10.46 -10.57
N ILE A 113 10.46 -9.74 -11.68
CA ILE A 113 10.47 -8.27 -11.68
C ILE A 113 9.33 -7.73 -10.83
N TRP A 114 8.14 -8.33 -10.91
CA TRP A 114 7.01 -7.96 -10.08
C TRP A 114 7.31 -8.15 -8.59
N ILE A 115 7.85 -9.30 -8.19
CA ILE A 115 8.25 -9.56 -6.80
C ILE A 115 9.23 -8.48 -6.33
N LEU A 116 10.27 -8.19 -7.12
CA LEU A 116 11.28 -7.20 -6.74
C LEU A 116 10.69 -5.78 -6.64
N ALA A 117 9.87 -5.39 -7.62
CA ALA A 117 9.24 -4.06 -7.66
C ALA A 117 8.24 -3.86 -6.51
N SER A 118 7.34 -4.84 -6.31
CA SER A 118 6.36 -4.82 -5.22
C SER A 118 7.01 -4.84 -3.85
N SER A 119 8.06 -5.65 -3.67
CA SER A 119 8.81 -5.71 -2.41
C SER A 119 9.56 -4.40 -2.13
N ALA A 120 10.18 -3.77 -3.13
CA ALA A 120 10.87 -2.51 -2.95
C ALA A 120 9.91 -1.37 -2.56
N GLY A 121 8.75 -1.30 -3.23
CA GLY A 121 7.70 -0.35 -2.86
C GLY A 121 7.14 -0.59 -1.46
N LEU A 122 6.79 -1.85 -1.16
CA LEU A 122 6.25 -2.21 0.14
C LEU A 122 7.25 -1.96 1.28
N ALA A 123 8.52 -2.28 1.08
CA ALA A 123 9.58 -1.98 2.05
C ALA A 123 9.69 -0.48 2.30
N MET A 124 9.63 0.35 1.25
CA MET A 124 9.66 1.80 1.40
C MET A 124 8.45 2.31 2.20
N GLY A 125 7.23 1.89 1.87
CA GLY A 125 6.03 2.28 2.63
C GLY A 125 6.08 1.81 4.08
N SER A 126 6.50 0.57 4.31
CA SER A 126 6.62 -0.02 5.64
C SER A 126 7.63 0.72 6.51
N MET A 127 8.77 1.14 5.94
CA MET A 127 9.76 1.95 6.64
C MET A 127 9.22 3.33 7.01
N VAL A 128 8.44 3.96 6.12
CA VAL A 128 7.77 5.23 6.41
C VAL A 128 6.77 5.06 7.55
N ILE A 129 6.03 3.95 7.60
CA ILE A 129 5.13 3.63 8.73
C ILE A 129 5.91 3.45 10.03
N GLY A 130 6.96 2.61 10.03
CA GLY A 130 7.73 2.33 11.25
C GLY A 130 8.42 3.56 11.83
N ILE A 131 9.10 4.35 10.99
CA ILE A 131 9.75 5.59 11.39
C ILE A 131 8.69 6.64 11.78
N GLY A 132 7.64 6.77 10.96
CA GLY A 132 6.55 7.73 11.19
C GLY A 132 5.84 7.49 12.52
N LEU A 133 5.52 6.24 12.85
CA LEU A 133 4.90 5.88 14.13
C LEU A 133 5.85 6.06 15.32
N THR A 134 7.15 5.81 15.13
CA THR A 134 8.16 6.10 16.17
C THR A 134 8.14 7.59 16.51
N LEU A 135 8.21 8.46 15.50
CA LEU A 135 8.18 9.91 15.69
C LEU A 135 6.83 10.41 16.23
N TRP A 136 5.73 9.85 15.72
CA TRP A 136 4.37 10.19 16.16
C TRP A 136 4.14 9.89 17.64
N SER A 137 4.54 8.69 18.08
CA SER A 137 4.33 8.21 19.46
C SER A 137 4.99 9.08 20.53
N GLN A 138 5.95 9.93 20.16
CA GLN A 138 6.63 10.82 21.10
C GLN A 138 5.70 11.90 21.65
N GLN A 139 4.66 12.27 20.89
CA GLN A 139 3.79 13.40 21.21
C GLN A 139 2.30 13.05 21.15
N PHE A 140 1.94 11.97 20.46
CA PHE A 140 0.55 11.60 20.18
C PHE A 140 0.29 10.13 20.51
N PRO A 141 -0.94 9.77 20.89
CA PRO A 141 -1.31 8.38 21.17
C PRO A 141 -1.26 7.53 19.88
N MET A 142 -0.90 6.26 20.04
CA MET A 142 -0.94 5.27 18.95
C MET A 142 -2.39 4.96 18.55
N PRO A 143 -2.63 4.35 17.35
CA PRO A 143 -3.97 3.90 16.99
C PRO A 143 -4.59 3.04 18.09
N PHE A 144 -5.87 3.26 18.37
CA PHE A 144 -6.65 2.55 19.40
C PHE A 144 -6.18 2.77 20.85
N GLN A 145 -5.33 3.76 21.10
CA GLN A 145 -4.89 4.16 22.43
C GLN A 145 -5.35 5.60 22.73
N HIS A 146 -5.50 5.91 24.02
CA HIS A 146 -5.88 7.25 24.50
C HIS A 146 -4.71 8.00 25.15
N GLU A 147 -3.72 7.26 25.64
CA GLU A 147 -2.53 7.82 26.30
C GLU A 147 -1.32 7.78 25.37
N VAL A 148 -0.38 8.70 25.61
CA VAL A 148 0.87 8.77 24.85
C VAL A 148 1.86 7.78 25.47
N HIS A 149 2.20 6.75 24.70
CA HIS A 149 3.23 5.78 25.04
C HIS A 149 4.33 5.81 23.97
N PRO A 150 5.43 6.56 24.20
CA PRO A 150 6.53 6.64 23.26
C PRO A 150 7.14 5.26 23.00
N ILE A 151 7.33 4.94 21.72
CA ILE A 151 7.98 3.68 21.31
C ILE A 151 9.43 3.95 20.89
N SER A 152 10.29 2.94 21.06
CA SER A 152 11.67 2.98 20.60
C SER A 152 11.76 2.83 19.07
N LEU A 153 12.90 3.23 18.49
CA LEU A 153 13.18 2.99 17.08
C LEU A 153 13.14 1.49 16.72
N GLU A 154 13.61 0.64 17.63
CA GLU A 154 13.54 -0.82 17.46
C GLU A 154 12.10 -1.32 17.32
N ALA A 155 11.19 -0.83 18.18
CA ALA A 155 9.77 -1.13 18.06
C ALA A 155 9.21 -0.64 16.72
N GLY A 156 9.59 0.58 16.29
CA GLY A 156 9.25 1.10 14.96
C GLY A 156 9.70 0.21 13.80
N LEU A 157 10.93 -0.32 13.86
CA LEU A 157 11.46 -1.24 12.85
C LEU A 157 10.73 -2.60 12.87
N ILE A 158 10.32 -3.09 14.03
CA ILE A 158 9.48 -4.29 14.14
C ILE A 158 8.09 -4.03 13.54
N ILE A 159 7.52 -2.84 13.73
CA ILE A 159 6.26 -2.44 13.07
C ILE A 159 6.42 -2.39 11.55
N ALA A 160 7.52 -1.84 11.05
CA ALA A 160 7.83 -1.86 9.61
C ALA A 160 7.92 -3.31 9.10
N LEU A 161 8.61 -4.20 9.82
CA LEU A 161 8.70 -5.60 9.47
C LEU A 161 7.32 -6.28 9.46
N TRP A 162 6.49 -6.03 10.47
CA TRP A 162 5.11 -6.52 10.51
C TRP A 162 4.31 -6.05 9.29
N THR A 163 4.37 -4.77 8.96
CA THR A 163 3.67 -4.18 7.81
C THR A 163 4.09 -4.89 6.53
N PHE A 164 5.40 -5.06 6.34
CA PHE A 164 5.93 -5.76 5.17
C PHE A 164 5.45 -7.21 5.10
N VAL A 165 5.64 -7.97 6.19
CA VAL A 165 5.37 -9.42 6.24
C VAL A 165 3.88 -9.72 6.08
N SER A 166 3.02 -8.87 6.65
CA SER A 166 1.57 -9.04 6.55
C SER A 166 1.00 -8.71 5.17
N GLU A 167 1.67 -7.85 4.39
CA GLU A 167 1.12 -7.34 3.12
C GLU A 167 1.74 -7.98 1.87
N PHE A 168 3.02 -8.37 1.89
CA PHE A 168 3.70 -8.90 0.70
C PHE A 168 3.02 -10.13 0.06
N PRO A 169 2.41 -11.08 0.81
CA PRO A 169 1.81 -12.26 0.20
C PRO A 169 0.70 -11.88 -0.79
N PHE A 170 -0.08 -10.84 -0.48
CA PHE A 170 -1.16 -10.37 -1.33
C PHE A 170 -0.63 -9.74 -2.60
N LEU A 171 0.42 -8.92 -2.50
CA LEU A 171 1.06 -8.34 -3.66
C LEU A 171 1.70 -9.42 -4.55
N TRP A 172 2.41 -10.39 -3.97
CA TRP A 172 3.13 -11.40 -4.74
C TRP A 172 2.20 -12.40 -5.42
N PHE A 173 1.13 -12.83 -4.75
CA PHE A 173 0.32 -13.95 -5.22
C PHE A 173 -1.02 -13.54 -5.84
N LEU A 174 -1.64 -12.44 -5.41
CA LEU A 174 -2.96 -12.03 -5.93
C LEU A 174 -2.87 -11.05 -7.09
N VAL A 175 -1.89 -10.14 -7.11
CA VAL A 175 -1.79 -9.15 -8.19
C VAL A 175 -1.45 -9.79 -9.55
N PRO A 176 -0.45 -10.68 -9.69
CA PRO A 176 -0.07 -11.20 -11.01
C PRO A 176 -1.19 -11.95 -11.76
N PRO A 177 -1.99 -12.83 -11.12
CA PRO A 177 -3.13 -13.46 -11.79
C PRO A 177 -4.16 -12.43 -12.29
N VAL A 178 -4.48 -11.40 -11.49
CA VAL A 178 -5.43 -10.35 -11.89
C VAL A 178 -4.89 -9.54 -13.07
N LEU A 179 -3.61 -9.20 -13.06
CA LEU A 179 -2.96 -8.51 -14.18
C LEU A 179 -2.97 -9.36 -15.46
N GLU A 180 -2.83 -10.68 -15.35
CA GLU A 180 -2.90 -11.58 -16.50
C GLU A 180 -4.31 -11.60 -17.10
N VAL A 181 -5.36 -11.65 -16.27
CA VAL A 181 -6.75 -11.63 -16.72
C VAL A 181 -7.13 -10.26 -17.30
N ALA A 182 -6.83 -9.17 -16.61
CA ALA A 182 -7.18 -7.81 -17.02
C ALA A 182 -6.59 -7.43 -18.38
N ARG A 183 -5.46 -8.03 -18.78
CA ARG A 183 -4.83 -7.78 -20.09
C ARG A 183 -5.37 -8.64 -21.22
N ARG A 184 -6.08 -9.73 -20.94
CA ARG A 184 -6.72 -10.54 -21.99
C ARG A 184 -8.00 -9.89 -22.53
N VAL A 185 -8.57 -8.96 -21.76
CA VAL A 185 -9.84 -8.29 -22.04
C VAL A 185 -9.68 -6.82 -22.47
N ALA A 186 -8.45 -6.31 -22.52
CA ALA A 186 -8.09 -4.95 -22.92
C ALA A 186 -7.41 -4.94 -24.29
#